data_AF-A0AA39THQ3-F1
#
_entry.id   AF-A0AA39THQ3-F1
#
_cell.length_a   1.000
_cell.length_b   1.000
_cell.length_c   1.000
_cell.angle_alpha   90.00
_cell.angle_beta   90.00
_cell.angle_gamma   90.00
#
_symmetry.space_group_name_H-M   'P 1'
#
loop_
_entity.id
_entity.type
_entity.pdbx_description
1 polymer ?
#
loop_
_entity_poly.entity_id
_entity_poly.type
_entity_poly.pdbx_seq_one_letter_code
_entity_poly.pdbx_strand_id
1 'polypeptide(L)'
;MKCPEVNSSIESYYLTPDSNEPKQKRLKDGSRFWAVLIGIDEYPHKPLHGCVADARSIQEYLNEDLGVPNDHIKCLLGHQETPLTSSPTHDNIISALYGLVDNPAIANGDNILVYFAGAGTRYDAKECFHEDVKPIDAICPIDRGVDLTYDISLREINGVFSQISREKGATMMNTLILDCGHALPAGCP
;
A
#
# COMPACT_ATOMS: atom_id res chain seq x y z
N MET A 1 -49.80 28.63 41.60
CA MET A 1 -49.21 28.24 40.30
C MET A 1 -48.44 29.43 39.77
N LYS A 2 -47.12 29.38 39.88
CA LYS A 2 -46.20 30.45 39.50
C LYS A 2 -45.04 29.76 38.79
N CYS A 3 -44.84 30.05 37.51
CA CYS A 3 -43.58 29.75 36.84
C CYS A 3 -42.78 31.07 36.82
N PRO A 4 -41.61 31.14 37.48
CA PRO A 4 -40.71 32.28 37.35
C PRO A 4 -39.67 32.04 36.24
N GLU A 5 -39.28 33.11 35.56
CA GLU A 5 -38.04 33.19 34.77
C GLU A 5 -36.83 33.21 35.71
N VAL A 6 -35.76 32.48 35.34
CA VAL A 6 -34.40 32.73 35.82
C VAL A 6 -33.40 32.46 34.69
N ASN A 7 -32.62 33.49 34.38
CA ASN A 7 -31.36 33.44 33.66
C ASN A 7 -30.24 33.19 34.69
N SER A 8 -29.31 32.25 34.49
CA SER A 8 -28.17 32.08 35.41
C SER A 8 -27.03 31.23 34.83
N SER A 9 -25.89 31.88 34.56
CA SER A 9 -24.55 31.28 34.52
C SER A 9 -24.19 30.65 35.87
N ILE A 10 -23.67 29.41 35.94
CA ILE A 10 -22.82 28.82 37.01
C ILE A 10 -22.16 27.57 36.38
N GLU A 11 -20.89 27.62 35.98
CA GLU A 11 -19.65 27.41 36.77
C GLU A 11 -19.20 25.93 36.83
N SER A 12 -17.91 25.81 36.51
CA SER A 12 -17.03 24.66 36.56
C SER A 12 -17.00 23.97 37.92
N TYR A 13 -17.15 22.65 37.93
CA TYR A 13 -16.62 21.81 39.01
C TYR A 13 -15.32 21.17 38.53
N TYR A 14 -14.21 21.71 39.04
CA TYR A 14 -12.88 21.15 38.94
C TYR A 14 -12.83 19.77 39.60
N LEU A 15 -12.36 18.78 38.84
CA LEU A 15 -11.47 17.73 39.35
C LEU A 15 -10.34 17.60 38.33
N THR A 16 -9.17 18.16 38.66
CA THR A 16 -7.92 17.78 38.00
C THR A 16 -7.47 16.43 38.54
N PRO A 17 -7.06 15.49 37.68
CA PRO A 17 -6.00 14.58 38.03
C PRO A 17 -4.73 15.09 37.37
N ASP A 18 -3.85 15.64 38.20
CA ASP A 18 -2.42 15.56 37.91
C ASP A 18 -2.05 14.08 37.81
N SER A 19 -1.60 13.67 36.64
CA SER A 19 -0.64 12.57 36.51
C SER A 19 0.00 12.64 35.14
N ASN A 20 1.34 12.71 35.16
CA ASN A 20 2.22 12.28 34.08
C ASN A 20 1.96 10.79 33.76
N GLU A 21 0.79 10.44 33.24
CA GLU A 21 0.62 9.17 32.54
C GLU A 21 1.22 9.34 31.14
N PRO A 22 2.25 8.57 30.77
CA PRO A 22 2.60 8.48 29.37
C PRO A 22 1.36 8.00 28.66
N LYS A 23 0.87 8.78 27.68
CA LYS A 23 -0.09 8.29 26.70
C LYS A 23 0.50 7.00 26.18
N GLN A 24 0.03 5.86 26.67
CA GLN A 24 0.51 4.57 26.22
C GLN A 24 -0.06 4.43 24.81
N LYS A 25 0.67 5.00 23.83
CA LYS A 25 0.61 4.59 22.43
C LYS A 25 0.61 3.08 22.55
N ARG A 26 -0.51 2.41 22.24
CA ARG A 26 -0.47 0.98 21.97
C ARG A 26 0.58 0.87 20.87
N LEU A 27 1.82 0.54 21.25
CA LEU A 27 2.87 0.21 20.32
C LEU A 27 2.29 -1.00 19.60
N LYS A 28 1.70 -0.75 18.42
CA LYS A 28 1.54 -1.82 17.45
C LYS A 28 2.97 -2.31 17.27
N ASP A 29 3.21 -3.57 17.61
CA ASP A 29 4.52 -4.16 17.50
C ASP A 29 4.94 -4.11 16.02
N GLY A 30 5.73 -3.10 15.65
CA GLY A 30 6.17 -2.88 14.27
C GLY A 30 6.95 -4.06 13.71
N SER A 31 7.52 -4.91 14.57
CA SER A 31 8.17 -6.16 14.17
C SER A 31 7.20 -7.16 13.51
N ARG A 32 5.89 -6.98 13.69
CA ARG A 32 4.85 -7.81 13.07
C ARG A 32 4.31 -7.21 11.77
N PHE A 33 4.96 -6.19 11.22
CA PHE A 33 4.63 -5.60 9.93
C PHE A 33 5.70 -5.95 8.90
N TRP A 34 5.24 -6.21 7.68
CA TRP A 34 6.04 -6.45 6.49
C TRP A 34 5.49 -5.61 5.35
N ALA A 35 6.36 -5.01 4.55
CA ALA A 35 5.94 -4.08 3.53
C ALA A 35 6.69 -4.22 2.20
N VAL A 36 5.96 -4.06 1.11
CA VAL A 36 6.51 -3.80 -0.23
C VAL A 36 6.00 -2.43 -0.65
N LEU A 37 6.93 -1.48 -0.83
CA LEU A 37 6.63 -0.10 -1.18
C LEU A 37 7.13 0.17 -2.60
N ILE A 38 6.22 0.58 -3.48
CA ILE A 38 6.49 0.78 -4.90
C ILE A 38 6.16 2.23 -5.24
N GLY A 39 7.13 2.98 -5.74
CA GLY A 39 6.94 4.37 -6.18
C GLY A 39 7.61 4.59 -7.52
N ILE A 40 6.86 5.02 -8.54
CA ILE A 40 7.39 5.14 -9.91
C ILE A 40 7.11 6.54 -10.45
N ASP A 41 8.16 7.34 -10.62
CA ASP A 41 8.07 8.64 -11.28
C ASP A 41 8.38 8.52 -12.77
N GLU A 42 9.49 7.87 -13.12
CA GLU A 42 10.05 8.00 -14.47
C GLU A 42 9.58 6.92 -15.46
N TYR A 43 8.29 6.96 -15.78
CA TYR A 43 7.77 6.20 -16.92
C TYR A 43 8.34 6.72 -18.25
N PRO A 44 8.79 5.84 -19.18
CA PRO A 44 9.43 6.26 -20.43
C PRO A 44 8.59 7.21 -21.31
N HIS A 45 7.27 7.05 -21.31
CA HIS A 45 6.36 7.78 -22.20
C HIS A 45 5.55 8.89 -21.52
N LYS A 46 5.35 8.80 -20.20
CA LYS A 46 4.52 9.73 -19.44
C LYS A 46 5.04 9.80 -18.00
N PRO A 47 6.16 10.50 -17.77
CA PRO A 47 6.71 10.64 -16.44
C PRO A 47 5.69 11.27 -15.49
N LEU A 48 5.67 10.76 -14.27
CA LEU A 48 4.97 11.28 -13.11
C LEU A 48 5.98 11.93 -12.17
N HIS A 49 5.46 12.63 -11.16
CA HIS A 49 6.26 13.25 -10.13
C HIS A 49 5.59 13.06 -8.78
N GLY A 50 6.38 12.74 -7.76
CA GLY A 50 5.93 12.61 -6.38
C GLY A 50 5.75 11.17 -5.93
N CYS A 51 5.56 10.21 -6.84
CA CYS A 51 5.30 8.81 -6.48
C CYS A 51 6.46 8.18 -5.69
N VAL A 52 7.71 8.52 -6.03
CA VAL A 52 8.88 8.10 -5.24
C VAL A 52 8.90 8.77 -3.88
N ALA A 53 8.53 10.05 -3.80
CA ALA A 53 8.45 10.78 -2.54
C ALA A 53 7.32 10.24 -1.64
N ASP A 54 6.19 9.85 -2.21
CA ASP A 54 5.07 9.26 -1.49
C ASP A 54 5.47 7.90 -0.90
N ALA A 55 6.10 7.02 -1.69
CA ALA A 55 6.61 5.73 -1.21
C ALA A 55 7.66 5.90 -0.10
N ARG A 56 8.54 6.90 -0.20
CA ARG A 56 9.50 7.24 0.87
C ARG A 56 8.81 7.77 2.13
N SER A 57 7.77 8.59 1.98
CA SER A 57 7.00 9.09 3.12
C SER A 57 6.30 7.96 3.88
N ILE A 58 5.78 6.96 3.15
CA ILE A 58 5.24 5.74 3.77
C ILE A 58 6.35 4.95 4.47
N GLN A 59 7.53 4.80 3.85
CA GLN A 59 8.67 4.13 4.48
C GLN A 59 9.07 4.80 5.81
N GLU A 60 9.19 6.12 5.81
CA GLU A 60 9.51 6.92 7.01
C GLU A 60 8.45 6.72 8.09
N TYR A 61 7.17 6.79 7.75
CA TYR A 61 6.08 6.53 8.69
C TYR A 61 6.13 5.10 9.27
N LEU A 62 6.38 4.08 8.45
CA LEU A 62 6.51 2.70 8.92
C LEU A 62 7.68 2.56 9.91
N ASN A 63 8.83 3.13 9.59
CA ASN A 63 10.03 3.06 10.42
C ASN A 63 9.90 3.87 11.71
N GLU A 64 9.52 5.14 11.61
CA GLU A 64 9.60 6.11 12.70
C GLU A 64 8.37 6.08 13.62
N ASP A 65 7.17 5.98 13.04
CA ASP A 65 5.92 6.03 13.82
C ASP A 65 5.40 4.66 14.24
N LEU A 66 5.58 3.64 13.38
CA LEU A 66 5.15 2.27 13.66
C LEU A 66 6.29 1.36 14.15
N GLY A 67 7.55 1.76 14.03
CA GLY A 67 8.69 0.98 14.50
C GLY A 67 8.94 -0.30 13.70
N VAL A 68 8.59 -0.31 12.41
CA VAL A 68 8.82 -1.45 11.52
C VAL A 68 10.33 -1.58 11.24
N PRO A 69 10.94 -2.76 11.37
CA PRO A 69 12.34 -2.97 11.00
C PRO A 69 12.60 -2.72 9.50
N ASN A 70 13.74 -2.13 9.16
CA ASN A 70 14.10 -1.84 7.76
C ASN A 70 14.18 -3.11 6.89
N ASP A 71 14.61 -4.24 7.46
CA ASP A 71 14.67 -5.53 6.77
C ASP A 71 13.29 -6.16 6.53
N HIS A 72 12.23 -5.61 7.13
CA HIS A 72 10.85 -5.97 6.84
C HIS A 72 10.23 -5.12 5.72
N ILE A 73 10.95 -4.11 5.21
CA ILE A 73 10.47 -3.18 4.18
C ILE A 73 11.31 -3.33 2.91
N LYS A 74 10.66 -3.77 1.83
CA LYS A 74 11.24 -3.78 0.48
C LYS A 74 10.75 -2.55 -0.30
N CYS A 75 11.68 -1.66 -0.67
CA CYS A 75 11.38 -0.53 -1.54
C CYS A 75 11.79 -0.80 -2.99
N LEU A 76 10.88 -0.52 -3.92
CA LEU A 76 11.12 -0.50 -5.37
C LEU A 76 10.78 0.90 -5.89
N LEU A 77 11.80 1.70 -6.21
CA LEU A 77 11.65 3.13 -6.50
C LEU A 77 12.13 3.43 -7.91
N GLY A 78 11.31 4.01 -8.78
CA GLY A 78 11.65 4.28 -10.16
C GLY A 78 12.08 5.73 -10.39
N HIS A 79 13.39 6.01 -10.33
CA HIS A 79 14.01 7.28 -10.75
C HIS A 79 15.37 7.09 -11.46
N GLN A 80 15.89 8.17 -12.08
CA GLN A 80 17.19 8.22 -12.77
C GLN A 80 18.28 7.87 -11.77
N GLU A 81 18.90 6.69 -11.89
CA GLU A 81 19.96 6.11 -11.02
C GLU A 81 19.52 4.95 -10.09
N THR A 82 18.29 4.45 -10.20
CA THR A 82 17.88 3.29 -9.39
C THR A 82 18.69 2.03 -9.76
N PRO A 83 19.31 1.34 -8.78
CA PRO A 83 19.92 0.03 -9.04
C PRO A 83 18.90 -0.94 -9.65
N LEU A 84 19.33 -1.77 -10.59
CA LEU A 84 18.45 -2.73 -11.28
C LEU A 84 17.66 -3.63 -10.32
N THR A 85 18.22 -3.96 -9.15
CA THR A 85 17.58 -4.81 -8.12
C THR A 85 16.50 -4.11 -7.28
N SER A 86 16.44 -2.79 -7.37
CA SER A 86 15.45 -1.94 -6.68
C SER A 86 14.59 -1.15 -7.67
N SER A 87 14.79 -1.38 -8.97
CA SER A 87 13.95 -0.82 -10.02
C SER A 87 12.58 -1.51 -9.99
N PRO A 88 11.47 -0.77 -10.10
CA PRO A 88 10.11 -1.33 -10.08
C PRO A 88 9.73 -1.91 -11.46
N THR A 89 10.56 -2.83 -11.94
CA THR A 89 10.26 -3.66 -13.11
C THR A 89 9.19 -4.69 -12.78
N HIS A 90 8.54 -5.23 -13.82
CA HIS A 90 7.56 -6.29 -13.65
C HIS A 90 8.12 -7.44 -12.80
N ASP A 91 9.28 -7.96 -13.19
CA ASP A 91 9.91 -9.10 -12.52
C ASP A 91 10.30 -8.81 -11.07
N ASN A 92 10.79 -7.60 -10.78
CA ASN A 92 11.15 -7.23 -9.41
C ASN A 92 9.92 -7.05 -8.52
N ILE A 93 8.83 -6.49 -9.05
CA ILE A 93 7.56 -6.37 -8.31
C ILE A 93 7.00 -7.75 -8.00
N ILE A 94 6.91 -8.63 -9.02
CA ILE A 94 6.44 -10.00 -8.84
C ILE A 94 7.34 -10.77 -7.86
N SER A 95 8.67 -10.67 -8.01
CA SER A 95 9.62 -11.30 -7.09
C SER A 95 9.46 -10.80 -5.65
N ALA A 96 9.25 -9.49 -5.44
CA ALA A 96 9.03 -8.93 -4.12
C ALA A 96 7.72 -9.44 -3.49
N LEU A 97 6.64 -9.54 -4.28
CA LEU A 97 5.34 -10.04 -3.85
C LEU A 97 5.41 -11.52 -3.46
N TYR A 98 6.00 -12.37 -4.30
CA TYR A 98 6.21 -13.78 -3.96
C TYR A 98 7.23 -13.98 -2.84
N GLY A 99 8.19 -13.06 -2.68
CA GLY A 99 9.07 -13.03 -1.52
C GLY A 99 8.31 -12.96 -0.19
N LEU A 100 7.15 -12.31 -0.14
CA LEU A 100 6.28 -12.31 1.06
C LEU A 100 5.66 -13.70 1.33
N VAL A 101 5.35 -14.45 0.28
CA VAL A 101 4.83 -15.83 0.41
C VAL A 101 5.94 -16.73 0.96
N ASP A 102 7.13 -16.66 0.35
CA ASP A 102 8.22 -17.59 0.63
C ASP A 102 8.96 -17.27 1.93
N ASN A 103 8.83 -16.05 2.47
CA ASN A 103 9.57 -15.63 3.65
C ASN A 103 9.13 -16.42 4.92
N PRO A 104 10.02 -17.22 5.52
CA PRO A 104 9.70 -18.03 6.69
C PRO A 104 9.58 -17.21 7.99
N ALA A 105 10.08 -15.96 8.00
CA ALA A 105 9.96 -15.06 9.15
C ALA A 105 8.55 -14.46 9.28
N ILE A 106 7.76 -14.45 8.20
CA ILE A 106 6.35 -14.05 8.22
C ILE A 106 5.54 -15.16 8.87
N ALA A 107 4.86 -14.84 9.96
CA ALA A 107 4.06 -15.78 10.75
C ALA A 107 2.59 -15.38 10.81
N ASN A 108 1.72 -16.33 11.13
CA ASN A 108 0.29 -16.08 11.28
C ASN A 108 0.02 -14.88 12.21
N GLY A 109 -0.86 -13.97 11.79
CA GLY A 109 -1.18 -12.75 12.54
C GLY A 109 -0.20 -11.59 12.32
N ASP A 110 0.76 -11.73 11.39
CA ASP A 110 1.49 -10.58 10.86
C ASP A 110 0.63 -9.74 9.92
N ASN A 111 1.08 -8.50 9.73
CA ASN A 111 0.45 -7.50 8.87
C ASN A 111 1.31 -7.32 7.63
N ILE A 112 0.68 -7.41 6.46
CA ILE A 112 1.34 -7.18 5.17
C ILE A 112 0.76 -5.93 4.56
N LEU A 113 1.63 -5.01 4.16
CA LEU A 113 1.30 -3.82 3.41
C LEU A 113 1.96 -3.85 2.03
N VAL A 114 1.15 -3.77 0.98
CA VAL A 114 1.63 -3.41 -0.35
C VAL A 114 1.16 -1.99 -0.62
N TYR A 115 2.10 -1.08 -0.84
CA TYR A 115 1.81 0.30 -1.22
C TYR A 115 2.32 0.53 -2.64
N PHE A 116 1.49 1.12 -3.49
CA PHE A 116 1.86 1.50 -4.85
C PHE A 116 1.50 2.96 -5.11
N ALA A 117 2.47 3.74 -5.56
CA ALA A 117 2.28 5.06 -6.15
C ALA A 117 2.83 5.06 -7.58
N GLY A 118 2.01 5.43 -8.54
CA GLY A 118 2.40 5.42 -9.96
C GLY A 118 1.23 5.41 -10.93
N ALA A 119 1.50 5.02 -12.18
CA ALA A 119 0.48 4.90 -13.21
C ALA A 119 -0.35 3.62 -13.02
N GLY A 120 -1.67 3.79 -12.98
CA GLY A 120 -2.64 2.69 -13.06
C GLY A 120 -3.33 2.66 -14.42
N THR A 121 -3.75 1.48 -14.84
CA THR A 121 -4.55 1.29 -16.07
C THR A 121 -5.75 0.38 -15.83
N ARG A 122 -6.69 0.39 -16.76
CA ARG A 122 -7.87 -0.48 -16.76
C ARG A 122 -8.03 -1.10 -18.14
N TYR A 123 -8.03 -2.42 -18.19
CA TYR A 123 -8.32 -3.21 -19.38
C TYR A 123 -9.81 -3.52 -19.44
N ASP A 124 -10.49 -3.08 -20.49
CA ASP A 124 -11.87 -3.51 -20.74
C ASP A 124 -11.84 -4.91 -21.36
N ALA A 125 -12.33 -5.88 -20.60
CA ALA A 125 -12.35 -7.26 -21.04
C ALA A 125 -13.40 -7.51 -22.15
N LYS A 126 -14.29 -6.55 -22.42
CA LYS A 126 -15.29 -6.65 -23.50
C LYS A 126 -14.68 -6.54 -24.90
N GLU A 127 -13.53 -5.89 -25.05
CA GLU A 127 -12.87 -5.78 -26.36
C GLU A 127 -12.26 -7.11 -26.80
N CYS A 128 -11.99 -8.01 -25.85
CA CYS A 128 -11.20 -9.20 -26.07
C CYS A 128 -11.92 -10.52 -25.62
N PHE A 129 -13.06 -10.47 -24.91
CA PHE A 129 -13.87 -11.65 -24.48
C PHE A 129 -15.40 -11.42 -24.58
N HIS A 130 -16.19 -12.52 -24.56
CA HIS A 130 -17.66 -12.49 -24.57
C HIS A 130 -18.24 -11.57 -23.47
N GLU A 131 -19.40 -10.97 -23.78
CA GLU A 131 -20.18 -10.12 -22.88
C GLU A 131 -20.40 -10.83 -21.53
N ASP A 132 -19.67 -10.38 -20.49
CA ASP A 132 -19.87 -10.62 -19.04
C ASP A 132 -18.57 -10.47 -18.23
N VAL A 133 -17.41 -10.29 -18.89
CA VAL A 133 -16.14 -10.11 -18.17
C VAL A 133 -16.01 -8.67 -17.65
N LYS A 134 -15.83 -8.54 -16.33
CA LYS A 134 -15.60 -7.24 -15.68
C LYS A 134 -14.22 -6.67 -16.08
N PRO A 135 -14.09 -5.34 -16.24
CA PRO A 135 -12.80 -4.70 -16.48
C PRO A 135 -11.76 -5.07 -15.41
N ILE A 136 -10.51 -5.17 -15.83
CA ILE A 136 -9.39 -5.54 -14.97
C ILE A 136 -8.53 -4.30 -14.73
N ASP A 137 -8.44 -3.87 -13.47
CA ASP A 137 -7.50 -2.84 -13.06
C ASP A 137 -6.09 -3.44 -12.90
N ALA A 138 -5.07 -2.66 -13.26
CA ALA A 138 -3.67 -3.07 -13.18
C ALA A 138 -2.76 -1.88 -12.81
N ILE A 139 -1.64 -2.19 -12.16
CA ILE A 139 -0.55 -1.24 -11.92
C ILE A 139 0.48 -1.36 -13.05
N CYS A 140 1.06 -0.23 -13.46
CA CYS A 140 2.04 -0.21 -14.55
C CYS A 140 3.46 -0.29 -13.99
N PRO A 141 4.24 -1.35 -14.30
CA PRO A 141 5.67 -1.38 -14.03
C PRO A 141 6.43 -0.33 -14.86
N ILE A 142 7.66 -0.01 -14.46
CA ILE A 142 8.49 0.99 -15.18
C ILE A 142 8.90 0.52 -16.58
N ASP A 143 9.01 -0.80 -16.78
CA ASP A 143 9.38 -1.47 -18.02
C ASP A 143 8.16 -1.90 -18.85
N ARG A 144 6.97 -1.37 -18.54
CA ARG A 144 5.74 -1.58 -19.33
C ARG A 144 6.02 -1.35 -20.83
N GLY A 145 5.64 -2.33 -21.65
CA GLY A 145 5.74 -2.23 -23.11
C GLY A 145 7.14 -2.48 -23.68
N VAL A 146 8.16 -2.66 -22.84
CA VAL A 146 9.45 -3.21 -23.26
C VAL A 146 9.28 -4.72 -23.46
N ASP A 147 9.71 -5.28 -24.59
CA ASP A 147 9.68 -6.73 -24.87
C ASP A 147 8.35 -7.45 -24.56
N LEU A 148 7.21 -6.76 -24.76
CA LEU A 148 5.86 -7.24 -24.45
C LEU A 148 5.58 -7.47 -22.95
N THR A 149 6.34 -6.81 -22.06
CA THR A 149 6.06 -6.81 -20.61
C THR A 149 4.68 -6.26 -20.32
N TYR A 150 3.87 -7.10 -19.67
CA TYR A 150 2.49 -6.81 -19.28
C TYR A 150 2.43 -6.01 -17.97
N ASP A 151 1.29 -5.35 -17.74
CA ASP A 151 1.00 -4.78 -16.43
C ASP A 151 0.60 -5.85 -15.42
N ILE A 152 0.75 -5.53 -14.13
CA ILE A 152 0.41 -6.43 -13.04
C ILE A 152 -1.03 -6.17 -12.63
N SER A 153 -1.90 -7.15 -12.85
CA SER A 153 -3.32 -7.01 -12.53
C SER A 153 -3.56 -6.99 -11.02
N LEU A 154 -4.56 -6.24 -10.55
CA LEU A 154 -4.95 -6.30 -9.13
C LEU A 154 -5.47 -7.70 -8.75
N ARG A 155 -5.91 -8.49 -9.72
CA ARG A 155 -6.28 -9.90 -9.51
C ARG A 155 -5.05 -10.75 -9.13
N GLU A 156 -3.90 -10.49 -9.73
CA GLU A 156 -2.65 -11.17 -9.43
C GLU A 156 -2.17 -10.85 -8.01
N ILE A 157 -2.19 -9.57 -7.62
CA ILE A 157 -1.86 -9.14 -6.25
C ILE A 157 -2.82 -9.79 -5.23
N ASN A 158 -4.12 -9.82 -5.52
CA ASN A 158 -5.11 -10.51 -4.69
C ASN A 158 -4.86 -12.04 -4.64
N GLY A 159 -4.34 -12.63 -5.71
CA GLY A 159 -3.90 -14.02 -5.74
C GLY A 159 -2.75 -14.27 -4.77
N VAL A 160 -1.75 -13.39 -4.77
CA VAL A 160 -0.63 -13.43 -3.81
C VAL A 160 -1.15 -13.31 -2.37
N PHE A 161 -2.03 -12.35 -2.08
CA PHE A 161 -2.65 -12.21 -0.75
C PHE A 161 -3.40 -13.47 -0.32
N SER A 162 -4.16 -14.07 -1.23
CA SER A 162 -4.88 -15.33 -0.97
C SER A 162 -3.91 -16.47 -0.66
N GLN A 163 -2.78 -16.52 -1.36
CA GLN A 163 -1.74 -17.51 -1.14
C GLN A 163 -1.06 -17.32 0.23
N ILE A 164 -0.73 -16.08 0.60
CA ILE A 164 -0.19 -15.75 1.92
C ILE A 164 -1.16 -16.22 3.02
N SER A 165 -2.45 -15.87 2.93
CA SER A 165 -3.43 -16.29 3.95
C SER A 165 -3.57 -17.82 4.04
N ARG A 166 -3.43 -18.53 2.91
CA ARG A 166 -3.47 -20.00 2.88
C ARG A 166 -2.24 -20.63 3.54
N GLU A 167 -1.06 -20.08 3.29
CA GLU A 167 0.21 -20.68 3.73
C GLU A 167 0.63 -20.23 5.14
N LYS A 168 0.36 -18.98 5.50
CA LYS A 168 0.75 -18.39 6.79
C LYS A 168 -0.35 -18.47 7.83
N GLY A 169 -1.63 -18.44 7.42
CA GLY A 169 -2.78 -18.63 8.29
C GLY A 169 -3.90 -17.60 8.11
N ALA A 170 -5.08 -17.93 8.64
CA ALA A 170 -6.31 -17.17 8.39
C ALA A 170 -6.35 -15.80 9.10
N THR A 171 -5.45 -15.52 10.04
CA THR A 171 -5.42 -14.23 10.77
C THR A 171 -4.45 -13.23 10.16
N MET A 172 -3.89 -13.50 8.97
CA MET A 172 -3.08 -12.53 8.23
C MET A 172 -3.90 -11.30 7.86
N MET A 173 -3.34 -10.11 8.10
CA MET A 173 -3.95 -8.85 7.69
C MET A 173 -3.23 -8.30 6.45
N ASN A 174 -3.75 -8.60 5.25
CA ASN A 174 -3.19 -8.14 3.99
C ASN A 174 -3.84 -6.83 3.55
N THR A 175 -3.05 -5.78 3.34
CA THR A 175 -3.50 -4.44 2.98
C THR A 175 -2.85 -3.99 1.68
N LEU A 176 -3.66 -3.52 0.73
CA LEU A 176 -3.21 -2.87 -0.49
C LEU A 176 -3.64 -1.40 -0.46
N ILE A 177 -2.69 -0.49 -0.62
CA ILE A 177 -2.95 0.95 -0.79
C ILE A 177 -2.48 1.35 -2.19
N LEU A 178 -3.37 1.97 -2.93
CA LEU A 178 -3.13 2.43 -4.30
C LEU A 178 -3.24 3.95 -4.35
N ASP A 179 -2.12 4.60 -4.62
CA ASP A 179 -1.99 6.02 -4.91
C ASP A 179 -1.71 6.21 -6.41
N CYS A 180 -2.73 5.91 -7.21
CA CYS A 180 -2.61 5.92 -8.65
C CYS A 180 -3.84 6.59 -9.30
N GLY A 181 -3.57 7.44 -10.28
CA GLY A 181 -4.60 7.94 -11.20
C GLY A 181 -4.79 7.00 -12.39
N HIS A 182 -5.98 6.95 -12.96
CA HIS A 182 -6.23 6.29 -14.25
C HIS A 182 -5.51 7.07 -15.35
N ALA A 183 -4.33 6.62 -15.73
CA ALA A 183 -3.59 7.17 -16.85
C ALA A 183 -3.68 6.19 -18.02
N LEU A 184 -4.57 6.52 -18.96
CA LEU A 184 -4.75 5.95 -20.30
C LEU A 184 -5.87 4.89 -20.41
N PRO A 185 -6.73 4.97 -21.44
CA PRO A 185 -7.47 3.79 -21.87
C PRO A 185 -6.45 2.77 -22.35
N ALA A 186 -6.47 1.56 -21.78
CA ALA A 186 -5.75 0.45 -22.36
C ALA A 186 -6.38 0.18 -23.74
N GLY A 187 -5.68 0.49 -24.83
CA GLY A 187 -6.00 -0.19 -26.09
C GLY A 187 -5.62 -1.65 -25.93
N CYS A 188 -6.50 -2.60 -26.28
CA CYS A 188 -6.07 -3.99 -26.50
C CYS A 188 -4.86 -3.95 -27.48
N PRO A 189 -3.76 -4.67 -27.20
CA PRO A 189 -2.61 -4.76 -28.11
C PRO A 189 -2.98 -5.38 -29.47
#